data_AF-A0AAU8UGK6-F1
#
_entry.id   AF-A0AAU8UGK6-F1
#
_cell.length_a   1.000
_cell.length_b   1.000
_cell.length_c   1.000
_cell.angle_alpha   90.00
_cell.angle_beta   90.00
_cell.angle_gamma   90.00
#
_symmetry.space_group_name_H-M   'P 1'
#
loop_
_entity.id
_entity.type
_entity.pdbx_description
1 polymer ?
#
loop_
_entity_poly.entity_id
_entity_poly.type
_entity_poly.pdbx_seq_one_letter_code
_entity_poly.pdbx_strand_id
1 'polypeptide(L)'
;MIALHDLLSADADADADADASTVVCRDGDARITLAELRARADAIARVVEFSGARRVAISTDDPYEFACALFAVAATGREAVIPASAAPGYLRDLAHAYDMLLDDDALAACAPGRAEHGAPVPSRAIDADAAITLYTSGSSGQAKALRKSLAQFDAEVRTLQREWAERVGTAVTLSSVPHHHIYGLLFRIMWPLAAGRAFDRALSLDPQQLQRRLAAYGDGIVVSTPSHLMRWPALPGFPMPGIAPRVFFSSGGPLPADAASVYAAAFGAAPLEIFGSTETGGIAWRRQDRTQAWQPMPGIDVRCDDDGALCVRSAHLGHDRWHRTDDAARFDAHGRFELTGRRDRVVKLDGKRVSLPELEARIVRHDFVEQAAATVVEGASRARVGVVAVLSEAGRHALRADGRVAVAAALRHALGAYFDAAALPRHWRFRRAMPFDARGKLPAAAIAAAFAPTPEGFELLAERHDDDGWHYELRVPATLAHFDGHFPGMPILPGVVQIDWAVRLARREVAALRTVRSIDHLKFKAPVPPGAVLALRIAHDEARGCVKFAFRRGERECTSGTIVYGASA
;
A
#
# COMPACT_ATOMS: atom_id res chain seq x y z
N MET A 1 -31.99 3.26 5.43
CA MET A 1 -30.77 3.85 4.85
C MET A 1 -31.17 5.16 4.20
N ILE A 2 -30.53 6.24 4.60
CA ILE A 2 -30.70 7.58 4.01
C ILE A 2 -29.74 7.73 2.83
N ALA A 3 -30.05 8.61 1.88
CA ALA A 3 -29.09 8.96 0.85
C ALA A 3 -27.97 9.83 1.44
N LEU A 4 -26.76 9.76 0.89
CA LEU A 4 -25.64 10.60 1.36
C LEU A 4 -25.93 12.09 1.24
N HIS A 5 -26.69 12.52 0.22
CA HIS A 5 -27.10 13.91 0.04
C HIS A 5 -28.19 14.37 1.01
N ASP A 6 -28.88 13.43 1.67
CA ASP A 6 -29.88 13.72 2.70
C ASP A 6 -29.29 13.67 4.11
N LEU A 7 -27.98 13.39 4.27
CA LEU A 7 -27.37 13.19 5.58
C LEU A 7 -27.54 14.39 6.52
N LEU A 8 -27.47 15.61 5.96
CA LEU A 8 -27.66 16.84 6.73
C LEU A 8 -29.11 17.33 6.77
N SER A 9 -29.99 16.80 5.91
CA SER A 9 -31.41 17.16 5.87
C SER A 9 -32.15 16.63 7.11
N ALA A 10 -32.76 17.51 7.90
CA ALA A 10 -33.66 17.15 8.98
C ALA A 10 -35.09 17.55 8.60
N ASP A 11 -36.07 16.65 8.76
CA ASP A 11 -37.46 17.09 8.84
C ASP A 11 -37.67 17.76 10.21
N ALA A 12 -37.91 19.07 10.17
CA ALA A 12 -37.70 20.00 11.30
C ALA A 12 -38.46 19.70 12.60
N ASP A 13 -39.51 18.88 12.56
CA ASP A 13 -40.33 18.53 13.75
C ASP A 13 -40.50 17.02 14.00
N ALA A 14 -40.12 16.14 13.06
CA ALA A 14 -40.35 14.69 13.16
C ALA A 14 -39.11 13.88 13.58
N ASP A 15 -37.90 14.38 13.29
CA ASP A 15 -36.66 13.60 13.40
C ASP A 15 -35.70 14.03 14.53
N ALA A 16 -36.02 15.08 15.30
CA ALA A 16 -35.10 15.62 16.31
C ALA A 16 -34.71 14.60 17.41
N ASP A 17 -35.68 13.81 17.89
CA ASP A 17 -35.44 12.75 18.88
C ASP A 17 -34.70 11.55 18.29
N ALA A 18 -34.92 11.25 17.00
CA ALA A 18 -34.23 10.19 16.28
C ALA A 18 -32.76 10.56 16.01
N ASP A 19 -32.49 11.81 15.64
CA ASP A 19 -31.15 12.35 15.44
C ASP A 19 -30.33 12.35 16.74
N ALA A 20 -30.96 12.75 17.85
CA ALA A 20 -30.32 12.81 19.16
C ALA A 20 -30.00 11.41 19.73
N SER A 21 -30.67 10.36 19.24
CA SER A 21 -30.44 8.98 19.68
C SER A 21 -29.59 8.15 18.71
N THR A 22 -29.46 8.57 17.46
CA THR A 22 -28.67 7.85 16.44
C THR A 22 -27.18 8.11 16.62
N VAL A 23 -26.43 7.11 17.07
CA VAL A 23 -24.96 7.18 17.22
C VAL A 23 -24.28 6.93 15.88
N VAL A 24 -23.48 7.90 15.43
CA VAL A 24 -22.78 7.87 14.14
C VAL A 24 -21.27 7.72 14.28
N CYS A 25 -20.71 8.07 15.43
CA CYS A 25 -19.28 7.88 15.72
C CYS A 25 -19.07 7.46 17.18
N ARG A 26 -18.15 6.51 17.39
CA ARG A 26 -17.69 6.08 18.71
C ARG A 26 -16.26 6.56 18.90
N ASP A 27 -15.99 7.14 20.07
CA ASP A 27 -14.64 7.53 20.48
C ASP A 27 -14.37 6.97 21.88
N GLY A 28 -13.97 5.70 21.91
CA GLY A 28 -13.92 4.94 23.15
C GLY A 28 -15.34 4.80 23.69
N ASP A 29 -15.56 5.21 24.94
CA ASP A 29 -16.87 5.18 25.57
C ASP A 29 -17.80 6.31 25.10
N ALA A 30 -17.26 7.37 24.52
CA ALA A 30 -18.05 8.49 24.01
C ALA A 30 -18.94 8.07 22.82
N ARG A 31 -20.15 8.61 22.79
CA ARG A 31 -21.14 8.41 21.73
C ARG A 31 -21.40 9.77 21.08
N ILE A 32 -21.05 9.89 19.81
CA ILE A 32 -21.31 11.09 19.02
C ILE A 32 -22.51 10.80 18.13
N THR A 33 -23.50 11.67 18.21
CA THR A 33 -24.83 11.53 17.60
C THR A 33 -24.91 12.19 16.23
N LEU A 34 -25.94 11.85 15.45
CA LEU A 34 -26.23 12.50 14.18
C LEU A 34 -26.52 14.00 14.36
N ALA A 35 -27.19 14.39 15.46
CA ALA A 35 -27.41 15.78 15.81
C ALA A 35 -26.09 16.55 16.00
N GLU A 36 -25.11 15.96 16.69
CA GLU A 36 -23.78 16.56 16.88
C GLU A 36 -22.99 16.66 15.57
N LEU A 37 -23.08 15.64 14.70
CA LEU A 37 -22.48 15.68 13.37
C LEU A 37 -23.07 16.82 12.53
N ARG A 38 -24.39 16.97 12.53
CA ARG A 38 -25.08 18.06 11.81
C ARG A 38 -24.68 19.44 12.34
N ALA A 39 -24.66 19.62 13.67
CA ALA A 39 -24.23 20.86 14.29
C ALA A 39 -22.76 21.21 13.97
N ARG A 40 -21.88 20.21 13.93
CA ARG A 40 -20.48 20.36 13.55
C ARG A 40 -20.32 20.73 12.07
N ALA A 41 -21.06 20.06 11.18
CA ALA A 41 -21.08 20.37 9.76
C ALA A 41 -21.59 21.80 9.50
N ASP A 42 -22.66 22.24 10.19
CA ASP A 42 -23.19 23.62 10.08
C ASP A 42 -22.14 24.67 10.49
N ALA A 43 -21.32 24.39 11.50
CA ALA A 43 -20.24 25.28 11.93
C ALA A 43 -19.15 25.41 10.87
N ILE A 44 -18.76 24.31 10.23
CA ILE A 44 -17.76 24.30 9.15
C ILE A 44 -18.33 24.98 7.88
N ALA A 45 -19.59 24.71 7.55
CA ALA A 45 -20.26 25.26 6.37
C ALA A 45 -20.28 26.79 6.39
N ARG A 46 -20.54 27.42 7.55
CA ARG A 46 -20.49 28.88 7.69
C ARG A 46 -19.11 29.47 7.34
N VAL A 47 -18.03 28.80 7.75
CA VAL A 47 -16.66 29.25 7.45
C VAL A 47 -16.36 29.09 5.95
N VAL A 48 -16.80 27.99 5.34
CA VAL A 48 -16.65 27.75 3.90
C VAL A 48 -17.47 28.74 3.06
N GLU A 49 -18.68 29.10 3.50
CA GLU A 49 -19.48 30.11 2.81
C GLU A 49 -18.81 31.49 2.83
N PHE A 50 -18.29 31.89 3.99
CA PHE A 50 -17.66 33.20 4.17
C PHE A 50 -16.34 33.35 3.40
N SER A 51 -15.60 32.26 3.19
CA SER A 51 -14.32 32.33 2.47
C SER A 51 -14.47 32.62 0.97
N GLY A 52 -15.66 32.37 0.39
CA GLY A 52 -15.89 32.47 -1.05
C GLY A 52 -15.14 31.43 -1.89
N ALA A 53 -14.50 30.44 -1.26
CA ALA A 53 -13.77 29.38 -1.94
C ALA A 53 -14.71 28.51 -2.81
N ARG A 54 -14.21 28.03 -3.96
CA ARG A 54 -14.96 27.10 -4.82
C ARG A 54 -14.52 25.66 -4.63
N ARG A 55 -13.22 25.45 -4.42
CA ARG A 55 -12.57 24.15 -4.20
C ARG A 55 -11.95 24.14 -2.81
N VAL A 56 -12.39 23.22 -1.96
CA VAL A 56 -11.96 23.15 -0.56
C VAL A 56 -11.23 21.83 -0.34
N ALA A 57 -9.93 21.89 -0.06
CA ALA A 57 -9.15 20.73 0.33
C ALA A 57 -9.41 20.37 1.79
N ILE A 58 -9.69 19.10 2.06
CA ILE A 58 -9.92 18.58 3.41
C ILE A 58 -8.73 17.69 3.79
N SER A 59 -7.93 18.11 4.75
CA SER A 59 -6.69 17.44 5.14
C SER A 59 -6.64 17.22 6.66
N THR A 60 -7.39 16.24 7.13
CA THR A 60 -7.37 15.79 8.53
C THR A 60 -7.29 14.26 8.59
N ASP A 61 -6.55 13.74 9.55
CA ASP A 61 -6.49 12.30 9.85
C ASP A 61 -7.62 11.83 10.78
N ASP A 62 -8.44 12.75 11.29
CA ASP A 62 -9.62 12.45 12.09
C ASP A 62 -10.83 12.13 11.18
N PRO A 63 -11.38 10.92 11.20
CA PRO A 63 -12.48 10.53 10.32
C PRO A 63 -13.80 11.25 10.65
N TYR A 64 -14.01 11.67 11.91
CA TYR A 64 -15.22 12.38 12.31
C TYR A 64 -15.19 13.81 11.78
N GLU A 65 -14.07 14.51 12.00
CA GLU A 65 -13.87 15.87 11.48
C GLU A 65 -13.87 15.88 9.95
N PHE A 66 -13.24 14.88 9.33
CA PHE A 66 -13.29 14.69 7.88
C PHE A 66 -14.73 14.55 7.37
N ALA A 67 -15.55 13.70 8.00
CA ALA A 67 -16.93 13.49 7.60
C ALA A 67 -17.73 14.81 7.71
N CYS A 68 -17.62 15.50 8.84
CA CYS A 68 -18.28 16.79 9.04
C CYS A 68 -17.87 17.81 7.96
N ALA A 69 -16.58 17.92 7.67
CA ALA A 69 -16.06 18.82 6.65
C ALA A 69 -16.53 18.47 5.24
N LEU A 70 -16.54 17.18 4.88
CA LEU A 70 -16.96 16.71 3.57
C LEU A 70 -18.40 17.10 3.26
N PHE A 71 -19.33 16.79 4.18
CA PHE A 71 -20.74 17.11 4.00
C PHE A 71 -21.02 18.60 4.14
N ALA A 72 -20.26 19.34 4.97
CA ALA A 72 -20.34 20.79 5.03
C ALA A 72 -19.95 21.46 3.71
N VAL A 73 -18.82 21.06 3.11
CA VAL A 73 -18.38 21.57 1.81
C VAL A 73 -19.43 21.27 0.73
N ALA A 74 -19.96 20.04 0.71
CA ALA A 74 -21.00 19.65 -0.24
C ALA A 74 -22.31 20.45 -0.07
N ALA A 75 -22.74 20.70 1.18
CA ALA A 75 -23.94 21.49 1.49
C ALA A 75 -23.84 22.96 1.06
N THR A 76 -22.62 23.50 1.07
CA THR A 76 -22.36 24.83 0.51
C THR A 76 -22.30 24.81 -1.03
N GLY A 77 -22.42 23.67 -1.70
CA GLY A 77 -22.31 23.58 -3.16
C GLY A 77 -20.89 23.81 -3.69
N ARG A 78 -19.88 23.60 -2.85
CA ARG A 78 -18.45 23.69 -3.20
C ARG A 78 -17.90 22.31 -3.55
N GLU A 79 -16.82 22.29 -4.31
CA GLU A 79 -16.11 21.05 -4.64
C GLU A 79 -15.19 20.62 -3.50
N ALA A 80 -15.40 19.42 -2.98
CA ALA A 80 -14.52 18.83 -1.98
C ALA A 80 -13.30 18.21 -2.66
N VAL A 81 -12.11 18.61 -2.25
CA VAL A 81 -10.83 18.06 -2.72
C VAL A 81 -10.22 17.22 -1.60
N ILE A 82 -9.92 15.96 -1.90
CA ILE A 82 -9.34 15.01 -0.93
C ILE A 82 -7.90 14.70 -1.37
N PRO A 83 -6.88 15.26 -0.69
CA PRO A 83 -5.48 14.99 -0.95
C PRO A 83 -5.12 13.52 -0.70
N ALA A 84 -4.13 12.98 -1.43
CA ALA A 84 -3.58 11.63 -1.19
C ALA A 84 -2.66 11.54 0.05
N SER A 85 -2.37 12.69 0.67
CA SER A 85 -1.44 12.84 1.80
C SER A 85 -1.68 14.18 2.48
N ALA A 86 -1.60 14.20 3.81
CA ALA A 86 -1.55 15.43 4.61
C ALA A 86 -0.12 16.03 4.72
N ALA A 87 0.84 15.52 3.94
CA ALA A 87 2.23 15.95 4.06
C ALA A 87 2.37 17.41 3.57
N PRO A 88 2.98 18.34 4.34
CA PRO A 88 3.02 19.75 3.97
C PRO A 88 3.64 20.02 2.59
N GLY A 89 4.68 19.27 2.21
CA GLY A 89 5.27 19.36 0.87
C GLY A 89 4.29 18.99 -0.24
N TYR A 90 3.55 17.89 -0.04
CA TYR A 90 2.54 17.43 -1.00
C TYR A 90 1.38 18.43 -1.13
N LEU A 91 0.89 18.99 -0.02
CA LEU A 91 -0.17 20.00 -0.04
C LEU A 91 0.27 21.27 -0.77
N ARG A 92 1.53 21.70 -0.59
CA ARG A 92 2.09 22.82 -1.37
C ARG A 92 2.15 22.52 -2.87
N ASP A 93 2.58 21.33 -3.25
CA ASP A 93 2.59 20.92 -4.67
C ASP A 93 1.16 20.87 -5.26
N LEU A 94 0.17 20.58 -4.41
CA LEU A 94 -1.25 20.53 -4.74
C LEU A 94 -1.97 21.88 -4.62
N ALA A 95 -1.29 22.98 -4.26
CA ALA A 95 -1.94 24.26 -3.97
C ALA A 95 -2.74 24.85 -5.15
N HIS A 96 -2.44 24.43 -6.39
CA HIS A 96 -3.19 24.83 -7.58
C HIS A 96 -4.59 24.18 -7.67
N ALA A 97 -4.84 23.11 -6.91
CA ALA A 97 -6.04 22.31 -6.97
C ALA A 97 -7.17 22.79 -6.05
N TYR A 98 -6.89 23.66 -5.09
CA TYR A 98 -7.86 24.14 -4.12
C TYR A 98 -7.67 25.63 -3.80
N ASP A 99 -8.73 26.28 -3.33
CA ASP A 99 -8.75 27.70 -2.96
C ASP A 99 -8.67 27.89 -1.44
N MET A 100 -9.06 26.86 -0.68
CA MET A 100 -9.05 26.82 0.78
C MET A 100 -8.59 25.45 1.28
N LEU A 101 -7.84 25.42 2.37
CA LEU A 101 -7.44 24.20 3.08
C LEU A 101 -8.14 24.15 4.44
N LEU A 102 -8.84 23.05 4.71
CA LEU A 102 -9.36 22.66 6.01
C LEU A 102 -8.44 21.59 6.59
N ASP A 103 -7.41 22.02 7.32
CA ASP A 103 -6.57 21.16 8.15
C ASP A 103 -7.09 21.10 9.60
N ASP A 104 -6.40 20.36 10.47
CA ASP A 104 -6.81 20.17 11.85
C ASP A 104 -6.98 21.51 12.61
N ASP A 105 -6.09 22.47 12.39
CA ASP A 105 -6.15 23.79 13.03
C ASP A 105 -7.33 24.63 12.50
N ALA A 106 -7.54 24.65 11.18
CA ALA A 106 -8.68 25.33 10.57
C ALA A 106 -10.01 24.72 11.03
N LEU A 107 -10.09 23.41 11.16
CA LEU A 107 -11.27 22.71 11.67
C LEU A 107 -11.49 23.03 13.15
N ALA A 108 -10.44 23.01 13.99
CA ALA A 108 -10.55 23.37 15.40
C ALA A 108 -11.08 24.80 15.61
N ALA A 109 -10.77 25.73 14.70
CA ALA A 109 -11.27 27.11 14.74
C ALA A 109 -12.77 27.25 14.42
N CYS A 110 -13.40 26.24 13.80
CA CYS A 110 -14.82 26.26 13.42
C CYS A 110 -15.75 26.00 14.62
N ALA A 111 -15.84 26.90 15.60
CA ALA A 111 -16.61 26.67 16.82
C ALA A 111 -18.15 26.66 16.60
N PRO A 112 -18.90 25.68 17.16
CA PRO A 112 -20.36 25.76 17.26
C PRO A 112 -20.75 26.99 18.11
N GLY A 113 -21.64 27.84 17.60
CA GLY A 113 -22.19 28.97 18.37
C GLY A 113 -21.44 30.30 18.28
N ARG A 114 -20.33 30.42 17.52
CA ARG A 114 -19.85 31.73 17.06
C ARG A 114 -20.74 32.24 15.92
N ALA A 115 -21.97 32.64 16.27
CA ALA A 115 -22.80 33.42 15.37
C ALA A 115 -22.22 34.83 15.28
N GLU A 116 -21.41 35.10 14.25
CA GLU A 116 -21.32 36.47 13.76
C GLU A 116 -22.72 36.87 13.32
N HIS A 117 -23.30 37.85 14.01
CA HIS A 117 -24.66 38.33 13.75
C HIS A 117 -24.77 38.74 12.28
N GLY A 118 -25.47 37.94 11.46
CA GLY A 118 -25.80 38.27 10.07
C GLY A 118 -25.44 37.23 9.01
N ALA A 119 -24.73 36.14 9.35
CA ALA A 119 -24.46 35.07 8.38
C ALA A 119 -25.75 34.27 8.08
N PRO A 120 -26.09 34.00 6.80
CA PRO A 120 -27.18 33.10 6.43
C PRO A 120 -26.97 31.72 7.09
N VAL A 121 -28.07 31.04 7.44
CA VAL A 121 -28.00 29.62 7.81
C VAL A 121 -27.69 28.86 6.51
N PRO A 122 -26.61 28.06 6.46
CA PRO A 122 -26.29 27.27 5.28
C PRO A 122 -27.45 26.35 4.93
N SER A 123 -27.75 26.21 3.63
CA SER A 123 -28.69 25.20 3.18
C SER A 123 -28.18 23.82 3.59
N ARG A 124 -29.03 23.03 4.24
CA ARG A 124 -28.72 21.61 4.54
C ARG A 124 -28.91 20.69 3.33
N ALA A 125 -29.52 21.20 2.25
CA ALA A 125 -29.71 20.44 1.02
C ALA A 125 -28.37 20.31 0.28
N ILE A 126 -27.94 19.07 0.07
CA ILE A 126 -26.76 18.74 -0.72
C ILE A 126 -27.23 18.32 -2.12
N ASP A 127 -26.57 18.83 -3.16
CA ASP A 127 -26.79 18.34 -4.52
C ASP A 127 -26.28 16.88 -4.61
N ALA A 128 -27.11 15.97 -5.12
CA ALA A 128 -26.70 14.59 -5.37
C ALA A 128 -25.50 14.53 -6.33
N ASP A 129 -25.34 15.51 -7.22
CA ASP A 129 -24.21 15.61 -8.14
C ASP A 129 -23.02 16.41 -7.60
N ALA A 130 -23.02 16.76 -6.30
CA ALA A 130 -21.91 17.46 -5.65
C ALA A 130 -20.56 16.79 -5.95
N ALA A 131 -19.61 17.59 -6.43
CA ALA A 131 -18.33 17.10 -6.92
C ALA A 131 -17.34 16.83 -5.79
N ILE A 132 -16.71 15.66 -5.85
CA ILE A 132 -15.65 15.22 -4.96
C ILE A 132 -14.45 14.81 -5.84
N THR A 133 -13.32 15.51 -5.66
CA THR A 133 -12.08 15.20 -6.37
C THR A 133 -11.11 14.48 -5.43
N LEU A 134 -10.85 13.21 -5.75
CA LEU A 134 -9.89 12.36 -5.05
C LEU A 134 -8.54 12.45 -5.75
N TYR A 135 -7.48 12.75 -5.01
CA TYR A 135 -6.13 12.57 -5.52
C TYR A 135 -5.60 11.19 -5.14
N THR A 136 -5.05 10.50 -6.13
CA THR A 136 -4.36 9.22 -5.93
C THR A 136 -2.87 9.40 -6.15
N SER A 137 -2.04 8.65 -5.42
CA SER A 137 -0.60 8.58 -5.68
C SER A 137 -0.38 7.82 -6.99
N GLY A 138 -0.33 8.58 -8.10
CA GLY A 138 -0.09 8.04 -9.43
C GLY A 138 1.23 7.28 -9.51
N SER A 139 1.27 6.22 -10.32
CA SER A 139 2.47 5.41 -10.59
C SER A 139 3.59 6.19 -11.29
N SER A 140 3.31 7.39 -11.81
CA SER A 140 4.22 8.28 -12.54
C SER A 140 4.83 9.40 -11.69
N GLY A 141 4.52 9.48 -10.38
CA GLY A 141 5.00 10.55 -9.50
C GLY A 141 4.20 11.86 -9.57
N GLN A 142 3.31 12.04 -10.56
CA GLN A 142 2.31 13.11 -10.56
C GLN A 142 0.98 12.60 -9.98
N ALA A 143 0.38 13.35 -9.08
CA ALA A 143 -0.89 12.98 -8.46
C ALA A 143 -2.02 13.06 -9.51
N LYS A 144 -2.77 11.97 -9.69
CA LYS A 144 -3.89 11.92 -10.63
C LYS A 144 -5.16 12.33 -9.91
N ALA A 145 -5.81 13.38 -10.39
CA ALA A 145 -7.13 13.79 -9.95
C ALA A 145 -8.19 12.85 -10.53
N LEU A 146 -9.06 12.33 -9.67
CA LEU A 146 -10.26 11.61 -10.06
C LEU A 146 -11.49 12.33 -9.49
N ARG A 147 -12.28 12.91 -10.38
CA ARG A 147 -13.52 13.59 -10.03
C ARG A 147 -14.69 12.61 -10.07
N LYS A 148 -15.47 12.53 -8.98
CA LYS A 148 -16.71 11.75 -8.86
C LYS A 148 -17.82 12.63 -8.26
N SER A 149 -19.07 12.27 -8.48
CA SER A 149 -20.21 12.89 -7.81
C SER A 149 -20.62 12.13 -6.55
N LEU A 150 -21.30 12.80 -5.62
CA LEU A 150 -21.86 12.17 -4.43
C LEU A 150 -22.84 11.04 -4.77
N ALA A 151 -23.60 11.16 -5.87
CA ALA A 151 -24.48 10.12 -6.39
C ALA A 151 -23.74 8.83 -6.78
N GLN A 152 -22.49 8.93 -7.27
CA GLN A 152 -21.68 7.73 -7.53
C GLN A 152 -21.30 7.00 -6.24
N PHE A 153 -20.96 7.74 -5.19
CA PHE A 153 -20.70 7.14 -3.86
C PHE A 153 -21.98 6.58 -3.25
N ASP A 154 -23.11 7.26 -3.39
CA ASP A 154 -24.42 6.80 -2.91
C ASP A 154 -24.84 5.50 -3.61
N ALA A 155 -24.62 5.40 -4.93
CA ALA A 155 -24.85 4.17 -5.69
C ALA A 155 -24.01 3.00 -5.19
N GLU A 156 -22.74 3.25 -4.86
CA GLU A 156 -21.84 2.25 -4.29
C GLU A 156 -22.29 1.83 -2.88
N VAL A 157 -22.58 2.78 -2.00
CA VAL A 157 -23.12 2.53 -0.66
C VAL A 157 -24.41 1.71 -0.70
N ARG A 158 -25.32 2.00 -1.63
CA ARG A 158 -26.54 1.19 -1.84
C ARG A 158 -26.23 -0.23 -2.31
N THR A 159 -25.18 -0.40 -3.13
CA THR A 159 -24.70 -1.72 -3.55
C THR A 159 -24.22 -2.52 -2.34
N LEU A 160 -23.36 -1.92 -1.50
CA LEU A 160 -22.87 -2.54 -0.27
C LEU A 160 -24.02 -2.88 0.69
N GLN A 161 -24.99 -1.98 0.83
CA GLN A 161 -26.15 -2.21 1.68
C GLN A 161 -27.02 -3.36 1.17
N ARG A 162 -27.32 -3.41 -0.12
CA ARG A 162 -28.10 -4.51 -0.71
C ARG A 162 -27.43 -5.86 -0.48
N GLU A 163 -26.11 -5.91 -0.59
CA GLU A 163 -25.36 -7.16 -0.46
C GLU A 163 -25.17 -7.59 1.01
N TRP A 164 -24.95 -6.66 1.94
CA TRP A 164 -24.46 -6.99 3.29
C TRP A 164 -25.24 -6.38 4.45
N ALA A 165 -26.40 -5.74 4.24
CA ALA A 165 -27.22 -5.20 5.33
C ALA A 165 -27.47 -6.21 6.45
N GLU A 166 -27.93 -7.41 6.10
CA GLU A 166 -28.26 -8.47 7.06
C GLU A 166 -27.03 -8.93 7.85
N ARG A 167 -25.89 -9.13 7.15
CA ARG A 167 -24.66 -9.62 7.76
C ARG A 167 -24.03 -8.60 8.70
N VAL A 168 -24.07 -7.31 8.34
CA VAL A 168 -23.49 -6.25 9.18
C VAL A 168 -24.45 -5.85 10.31
N GLY A 169 -25.76 -5.86 10.09
CA GLY A 169 -26.74 -5.39 11.08
C GLY A 169 -26.42 -3.98 11.54
N THR A 170 -26.42 -3.76 12.86
CA THR A 170 -26.11 -2.47 13.52
C THR A 170 -24.67 -2.37 14.04
N ALA A 171 -23.79 -3.30 13.65
CA ALA A 171 -22.43 -3.40 14.16
C ALA A 171 -21.62 -2.12 13.90
N VAL A 172 -20.76 -1.77 14.87
CA VAL A 172 -19.85 -0.62 14.73
C VAL A 172 -18.77 -0.96 13.71
N THR A 173 -18.45 -0.01 12.83
CA THR A 173 -17.34 -0.21 11.88
C THR A 173 -16.00 0.11 12.52
N LEU A 174 -15.16 -0.92 12.67
CA LEU A 174 -13.77 -0.82 13.10
C LEU A 174 -12.88 -0.91 11.85
N SER A 175 -11.84 -0.09 11.75
CA SER A 175 -11.02 -0.02 10.53
C SER A 175 -9.53 0.09 10.83
N SER A 176 -8.71 -0.62 10.05
CA SER A 176 -7.27 -0.39 9.94
C SER A 176 -6.91 0.48 8.71
N VAL A 177 -7.92 0.88 7.94
CA VAL A 177 -7.80 1.66 6.70
C VAL A 177 -8.22 3.11 6.95
N PRO A 178 -7.36 4.10 6.67
CA PRO A 178 -7.72 5.51 6.76
C PRO A 178 -8.68 5.92 5.64
N HIS A 179 -9.46 6.97 5.87
CA HIS A 179 -10.48 7.49 4.93
C HIS A 179 -9.90 8.16 3.69
N HIS A 180 -8.61 8.48 3.68
CA HIS A 180 -7.90 8.98 2.49
C HIS A 180 -7.88 7.97 1.33
N HIS A 181 -8.09 6.67 1.63
CA HIS A 181 -8.32 5.66 0.62
C HIS A 181 -9.82 5.55 0.33
N ILE A 182 -10.20 5.44 -0.95
CA ILE A 182 -11.61 5.29 -1.35
C ILE A 182 -12.34 4.16 -0.59
N TYR A 183 -11.63 3.06 -0.33
CA TYR A 183 -12.17 1.95 0.45
C TYR A 183 -12.42 2.33 1.92
N GLY A 184 -11.50 3.05 2.54
CA GLY A 184 -11.71 3.63 3.88
C GLY A 184 -12.86 4.64 3.87
N LEU A 185 -12.89 5.55 2.90
CA LEU A 185 -13.98 6.53 2.76
C LEU A 185 -15.36 5.86 2.71
N LEU A 186 -15.51 4.83 1.88
CA LEU A 186 -16.76 4.11 1.70
C LEU A 186 -17.12 3.25 2.90
N PHE A 187 -16.23 2.32 3.30
CA PHE A 187 -16.56 1.31 4.29
C PHE A 187 -16.50 1.87 5.72
N ARG A 188 -15.58 2.79 6.02
CA ARG A 188 -15.41 3.37 7.35
C ARG A 188 -16.37 4.53 7.61
N ILE A 189 -16.69 5.36 6.61
CA ILE A 189 -17.45 6.59 6.83
C ILE A 189 -18.81 6.56 6.11
N MET A 190 -18.83 6.58 4.79
CA MET A 190 -20.06 6.83 4.02
C MET A 190 -21.11 5.74 4.22
N TRP A 191 -20.72 4.46 4.13
CA TRP A 191 -21.64 3.34 4.29
C TRP A 191 -22.26 3.26 5.69
N PRO A 192 -21.49 3.29 6.80
CA PRO A 192 -22.10 3.30 8.13
C PRO A 192 -22.99 4.52 8.35
N LEU A 193 -22.58 5.73 7.93
CA LEU A 193 -23.42 6.93 8.06
C LEU A 193 -24.77 6.79 7.33
N ALA A 194 -24.75 6.41 6.04
CA ALA A 194 -25.98 6.20 5.27
C ALA A 194 -26.86 5.09 5.86
N ALA A 195 -26.25 4.07 6.46
CA ALA A 195 -26.96 2.97 7.10
C ALA A 195 -27.47 3.30 8.52
N GLY A 196 -27.17 4.48 9.08
CA GLY A 196 -27.51 4.84 10.46
C GLY A 196 -26.71 4.06 11.50
N ARG A 197 -25.45 3.74 11.19
CA ARG A 197 -24.53 2.98 12.04
C ARG A 197 -23.34 3.80 12.45
N ALA A 198 -22.74 3.45 13.58
CA ALA A 198 -21.53 4.09 14.05
C ALA A 198 -20.26 3.53 13.39
N PHE A 199 -19.25 4.38 13.23
CA PHE A 199 -17.87 3.98 13.01
C PHE A 199 -16.99 4.38 14.20
N ASP A 200 -15.85 3.70 14.37
CA ASP A 200 -14.86 4.07 15.39
C ASP A 200 -13.93 5.18 14.88
N ARG A 201 -13.77 6.21 15.71
CA ARG A 201 -12.92 7.37 15.42
C ARG A 201 -11.45 6.98 15.33
N ALA A 202 -11.02 6.01 16.12
CA ALA A 202 -9.65 5.51 16.11
C ALA A 202 -9.43 4.49 14.97
N LEU A 203 -8.18 4.41 14.51
CA LEU A 203 -7.73 3.29 13.68
C LEU A 203 -7.35 2.13 14.59
N SER A 204 -7.74 0.92 14.22
CA SER A 204 -7.32 -0.32 14.88
C SER A 204 -6.17 -0.94 14.08
N LEU A 205 -4.94 -0.75 14.54
CA LEU A 205 -3.72 -1.20 13.83
C LEU A 205 -3.25 -2.60 14.25
N ASP A 206 -3.65 -3.05 15.45
CA ASP A 206 -3.30 -4.36 15.99
C ASP A 206 -4.52 -5.11 16.56
N PRO A 207 -4.42 -6.45 16.72
CA PRO A 207 -5.52 -7.27 17.22
C PRO A 207 -5.95 -6.96 18.65
N GLN A 208 -5.04 -6.51 19.52
CA GLN A 208 -5.36 -6.23 20.93
C GLN A 208 -6.18 -4.94 21.07
N GLN A 209 -5.88 -3.91 20.28
CA GLN A 209 -6.73 -2.73 20.16
C GLN A 209 -8.12 -3.11 19.65
N LEU A 210 -8.17 -3.91 18.59
CA LEU A 210 -9.42 -4.33 17.97
C LEU A 210 -10.29 -5.15 18.95
N GLN A 211 -9.68 -6.06 19.70
CA GLN A 211 -10.34 -6.83 20.75
C GLN A 211 -10.94 -5.92 21.83
N ARG A 212 -10.17 -4.92 22.31
CA ARG A 212 -10.67 -3.97 23.31
C ARG A 212 -11.87 -3.17 22.80
N ARG A 213 -11.83 -2.73 21.53
CA ARG A 213 -12.93 -2.00 20.90
C ARG A 213 -14.17 -2.90 20.74
N LEU A 214 -14.00 -4.11 20.24
CA LEU A 214 -15.08 -5.09 20.13
C LEU A 214 -15.72 -5.37 21.50
N ALA A 215 -14.91 -5.58 22.54
CA ALA A 215 -15.41 -5.80 23.90
C ALA A 215 -16.18 -4.59 24.44
N ALA A 216 -15.72 -3.36 24.16
CA ALA A 216 -16.41 -2.14 24.58
C ALA A 216 -17.72 -1.90 23.79
N TYR A 217 -17.79 -2.32 22.54
CA TYR A 217 -18.94 -2.06 21.66
C TYR A 217 -19.94 -3.21 21.61
N GLY A 218 -19.54 -4.40 22.03
CA GLY A 218 -20.34 -5.62 22.02
C GLY A 218 -20.56 -6.21 20.63
N ASP A 219 -20.31 -5.45 19.57
CA ASP A 219 -20.53 -5.88 18.19
C ASP A 219 -19.73 -5.01 17.21
N GLY A 220 -19.19 -5.62 16.16
CA GLY A 220 -18.37 -4.90 15.19
C GLY A 220 -18.10 -5.64 13.90
N ILE A 221 -17.85 -4.87 12.85
CA ILE A 221 -17.23 -5.33 11.61
C ILE A 221 -15.83 -4.76 11.49
N VAL A 222 -14.98 -5.44 10.73
CA VAL A 222 -13.58 -5.03 10.57
C VAL A 222 -13.28 -4.76 9.11
N VAL A 223 -12.81 -3.56 8.82
CA VAL A 223 -12.38 -3.11 7.49
C VAL A 223 -10.86 -3.07 7.48
N SER A 224 -10.21 -3.84 6.61
CA SER A 224 -8.75 -3.97 6.64
C SER A 224 -8.14 -4.18 5.25
N THR A 225 -6.81 -4.22 5.17
CA THR A 225 -6.05 -4.52 3.94
C THR A 225 -5.41 -5.89 4.03
N PRO A 226 -5.07 -6.55 2.91
CA PRO A 226 -4.30 -7.78 2.92
C PRO A 226 -3.02 -7.67 3.76
N SER A 227 -2.30 -6.54 3.64
CA SER A 227 -1.05 -6.29 4.37
C SER A 227 -1.22 -6.32 5.89
N HIS A 228 -2.31 -5.76 6.42
CA HIS A 228 -2.61 -5.86 7.84
C HIS A 228 -3.07 -7.26 8.22
N LEU A 229 -3.97 -7.86 7.43
CA LEU A 229 -4.52 -9.18 7.73
C LEU A 229 -3.45 -10.28 7.74
N MET A 230 -2.43 -10.20 6.88
CA MET A 230 -1.30 -11.14 6.88
C MET A 230 -0.41 -11.03 8.12
N ARG A 231 -0.34 -9.84 8.75
CA ARG A 231 0.55 -9.59 9.89
C ARG A 231 -0.10 -9.93 11.22
N TRP A 232 -1.41 -9.72 11.35
CA TRP A 232 -2.14 -9.90 12.61
C TRP A 232 -2.02 -11.29 13.24
N PRO A 233 -2.00 -12.41 12.49
CA PRO A 233 -1.81 -13.74 13.09
C PRO A 233 -0.53 -13.91 13.90
N ALA A 234 0.50 -13.11 13.62
CA ALA A 234 1.77 -13.15 14.35
C ALA A 234 1.82 -12.17 15.54
N LEU A 235 0.77 -11.37 15.76
CA LEU A 235 0.73 -10.36 16.82
C LEU A 235 -0.02 -10.86 18.06
N PRO A 236 0.35 -10.37 19.27
CA PRO A 236 -0.41 -10.65 20.47
C PRO A 236 -1.89 -10.25 20.35
N GLY A 237 -2.78 -11.08 20.89
CA GLY A 237 -4.23 -10.88 20.83
C GLY A 237 -4.93 -11.50 19.62
N PHE A 238 -4.22 -12.23 18.76
CA PHE A 238 -4.81 -13.03 17.69
C PHE A 238 -4.79 -14.55 18.02
N PRO A 239 -5.88 -15.30 17.75
CA PRO A 239 -7.22 -14.78 17.45
C PRO A 239 -7.81 -14.07 18.67
N MET A 240 -8.76 -13.16 18.47
CA MET A 240 -9.33 -12.33 19.54
C MET A 240 -10.21 -13.17 20.48
N PRO A 241 -9.79 -13.48 21.73
CA PRO A 241 -10.60 -14.30 22.61
C PRO A 241 -11.85 -13.54 23.11
N GLY A 242 -12.98 -14.25 23.21
CA GLY A 242 -14.23 -13.75 23.79
C GLY A 242 -15.23 -13.21 22.76
N ILE A 243 -14.84 -12.22 21.96
CA ILE A 243 -15.73 -11.59 20.97
C ILE A 243 -15.09 -11.55 19.58
N ALA A 244 -15.76 -12.19 18.62
CA ALA A 244 -15.36 -12.16 17.22
C ALA A 244 -16.16 -11.07 16.48
N PRO A 245 -15.53 -10.35 15.53
CA PRO A 245 -16.28 -9.47 14.65
C PRO A 245 -17.22 -10.29 13.75
N ARG A 246 -18.34 -9.69 13.35
CA ARG A 246 -19.32 -10.36 12.46
C ARG A 246 -18.70 -10.73 11.12
N VAL A 247 -17.80 -9.87 10.63
CA VAL A 247 -17.13 -10.06 9.35
C VAL A 247 -15.87 -9.21 9.25
N PHE A 248 -14.87 -9.76 8.56
CA PHE A 248 -13.72 -9.02 8.04
C PHE A 248 -13.96 -8.70 6.58
N PHE A 249 -13.82 -7.44 6.20
CA PHE A 249 -13.69 -7.02 4.82
C PHE A 249 -12.22 -6.72 4.51
N SER A 250 -11.79 -7.09 3.31
CA SER A 250 -10.43 -6.86 2.81
C SER A 250 -10.47 -6.23 1.42
N SER A 251 -9.70 -5.18 1.20
CA SER A 251 -9.52 -4.61 -0.15
C SER A 251 -8.15 -3.95 -0.32
N GLY A 252 -7.84 -3.54 -1.55
CA GLY A 252 -6.57 -2.92 -1.93
C GLY A 252 -5.52 -3.89 -2.50
N GLY A 253 -5.82 -5.19 -2.55
CA GLY A 253 -4.98 -6.21 -3.18
C GLY A 253 -5.50 -7.63 -2.91
N PRO A 254 -4.88 -8.67 -3.51
CA PRO A 254 -5.22 -10.05 -3.22
C PRO A 254 -4.71 -10.45 -1.83
N LEU A 255 -5.56 -11.10 -1.03
CA LEU A 255 -5.14 -11.80 0.19
C LEU A 255 -4.60 -13.19 -0.19
N PRO A 256 -3.41 -13.61 0.29
CA PRO A 256 -2.96 -14.99 0.10
C PRO A 256 -3.91 -16.03 0.71
N ALA A 257 -4.04 -17.19 0.06
CA ALA A 257 -5.02 -18.22 0.45
C ALA A 257 -4.71 -18.87 1.82
N ASP A 258 -3.44 -19.00 2.16
CA ASP A 258 -2.96 -19.42 3.47
C ASP A 258 -3.36 -18.41 4.56
N ALA A 259 -3.15 -17.12 4.31
CA ALA A 259 -3.61 -16.05 5.21
C ALA A 259 -5.14 -16.09 5.37
N ALA A 260 -5.91 -16.21 4.29
CA ALA A 260 -7.36 -16.32 4.35
C ALA A 260 -7.84 -17.55 5.17
N SER A 261 -7.12 -18.67 5.07
CA SER A 261 -7.41 -19.90 5.79
C SER A 261 -7.20 -19.76 7.31
N VAL A 262 -6.20 -18.98 7.74
CA VAL A 262 -5.99 -18.68 9.16
C VAL A 262 -7.20 -17.98 9.78
N TYR A 263 -7.82 -17.05 9.07
CA TYR A 263 -9.04 -16.37 9.53
C TYR A 263 -10.26 -17.29 9.51
N ALA A 264 -10.39 -18.14 8.49
CA ALA A 264 -11.46 -19.14 8.45
C ALA A 264 -11.38 -20.09 9.65
N ALA A 265 -10.17 -20.52 10.02
CA ALA A 265 -9.95 -21.35 11.20
C ALA A 265 -10.22 -20.60 12.52
N ALA A 266 -9.81 -19.33 12.61
CA ALA A 266 -9.93 -18.51 13.81
C ALA A 266 -11.36 -17.99 14.08
N PHE A 267 -12.10 -17.62 13.03
CA PHE A 267 -13.36 -16.89 13.13
C PHE A 267 -14.52 -17.58 12.39
N GLY A 268 -14.30 -18.77 11.84
CA GLY A 268 -15.32 -19.55 11.12
C GLY A 268 -15.59 -19.08 9.68
N ALA A 269 -14.94 -18.02 9.22
CA ALA A 269 -15.08 -17.49 7.86
C ALA A 269 -13.80 -16.79 7.41
N ALA A 270 -13.41 -16.98 6.14
CA ALA A 270 -12.38 -16.14 5.53
C ALA A 270 -12.91 -14.70 5.35
N PRO A 271 -12.03 -13.70 5.27
CA PRO A 271 -12.42 -12.33 4.97
C PRO A 271 -13.17 -12.23 3.64
N LEU A 272 -14.17 -11.35 3.58
CA LEU A 272 -14.79 -10.90 2.35
C LEU A 272 -13.82 -9.98 1.63
N GLU A 273 -13.21 -10.47 0.55
CA GLU A 273 -12.38 -9.63 -0.30
C GLU A 273 -13.26 -8.84 -1.26
N ILE A 274 -12.97 -7.55 -1.44
CA ILE A 274 -13.65 -6.63 -2.35
C ILE A 274 -12.68 -6.24 -3.46
N PHE A 275 -13.05 -6.52 -4.70
CA PHE A 275 -12.30 -6.15 -5.89
C PHE A 275 -12.86 -4.87 -6.50
N GLY A 276 -11.96 -3.94 -6.80
CA GLY A 276 -12.32 -2.62 -7.31
C GLY A 276 -11.10 -1.69 -7.38
N SER A 277 -11.36 -0.47 -7.84
CA SER A 277 -10.39 0.60 -7.97
C SER A 277 -11.01 1.94 -7.58
N THR A 278 -10.22 3.00 -7.53
CA THR A 278 -10.77 4.36 -7.31
C THR A 278 -11.70 4.75 -8.47
N GLU A 279 -11.36 4.38 -9.70
CA GLU A 279 -12.16 4.60 -10.90
C GLU A 279 -13.50 3.85 -10.85
N THR A 280 -13.46 2.54 -10.59
CA THR A 280 -14.63 1.65 -10.76
C THR A 280 -15.52 1.53 -9.52
N GLY A 281 -15.02 1.88 -8.32
CA GLY A 281 -15.62 1.41 -7.07
C GLY A 281 -15.42 -0.10 -6.88
N GLY A 282 -16.03 -0.66 -5.84
CA GLY A 282 -16.11 -2.09 -5.56
C GLY A 282 -17.07 -2.79 -6.50
N ILE A 283 -16.54 -3.60 -7.40
CA ILE A 283 -17.28 -4.22 -8.51
C ILE A 283 -17.61 -5.70 -8.30
N ALA A 284 -16.81 -6.38 -7.48
CA ALA A 284 -16.97 -7.80 -7.21
C ALA A 284 -16.43 -8.14 -5.82
N TRP A 285 -16.80 -9.31 -5.32
CA TRP A 285 -16.31 -9.82 -4.05
C TRP A 285 -16.05 -11.32 -4.10
N ARG A 286 -15.29 -11.83 -3.14
CA ARG A 286 -15.12 -13.28 -2.96
C ARG A 286 -14.89 -13.65 -1.50
N ARG A 287 -14.97 -14.95 -1.22
CA ARG A 287 -14.57 -15.59 0.02
C ARG A 287 -13.77 -16.84 -0.28
N GLN A 288 -12.48 -16.82 0.04
CA GLN A 288 -11.57 -17.89 -0.36
C GLN A 288 -11.82 -19.24 0.31
N ASP A 289 -12.51 -19.27 1.46
CA ASP A 289 -12.98 -20.51 2.08
C ASP A 289 -14.12 -21.18 1.28
N ARG A 290 -14.67 -20.50 0.26
CA ARG A 290 -15.77 -21.00 -0.58
C ARG A 290 -15.38 -21.12 -2.04
N THR A 291 -14.74 -20.09 -2.59
CA THR A 291 -14.37 -20.05 -4.02
C THR A 291 -13.23 -19.07 -4.26
N GLN A 292 -12.41 -19.35 -5.27
CA GLN A 292 -11.39 -18.43 -5.78
C GLN A 292 -11.96 -17.40 -6.76
N ALA A 293 -13.12 -17.69 -7.34
CA ALA A 293 -13.78 -16.84 -8.33
C ALA A 293 -14.46 -15.62 -7.68
N TRP A 294 -14.31 -14.48 -8.32
CA TRP A 294 -14.96 -13.22 -7.99
C TRP A 294 -16.42 -13.23 -8.45
N GLN A 295 -17.30 -12.90 -7.52
CA GLN A 295 -18.73 -12.70 -7.74
C GLN A 295 -18.98 -11.21 -8.01
N PRO A 296 -19.49 -10.83 -9.20
CA PRO A 296 -19.95 -9.46 -9.45
C PRO A 296 -21.01 -9.04 -8.44
N MET A 297 -20.94 -7.79 -7.98
CA MET A 297 -21.94 -7.24 -7.05
C MET A 297 -23.30 -7.06 -7.75
N PRO A 298 -24.40 -7.00 -6.98
CA PRO A 298 -25.72 -6.73 -7.54
C PRO A 298 -25.76 -5.41 -8.32
N GLY A 299 -26.25 -5.46 -9.57
CA GLY A 299 -26.39 -4.30 -10.44
C GLY A 299 -25.09 -3.86 -11.13
N ILE A 300 -24.05 -4.71 -11.12
CA ILE A 300 -22.80 -4.48 -11.84
C ILE A 300 -22.66 -5.50 -12.95
N ASP A 301 -22.65 -5.00 -14.19
CA ASP A 301 -22.41 -5.83 -15.35
C ASP A 301 -20.90 -5.94 -15.59
N VAL A 302 -20.44 -7.16 -15.83
CA VAL A 302 -19.06 -7.45 -16.18
C VAL A 302 -18.98 -8.34 -17.42
N ARG A 303 -17.94 -8.15 -18.23
CA ARG A 303 -17.62 -9.01 -19.37
C ARG A 303 -16.13 -8.96 -19.68
N CYS A 304 -15.65 -9.84 -20.55
CA CYS A 304 -14.36 -9.66 -21.21
C CYS A 304 -14.54 -9.02 -22.60
N ASP A 305 -13.61 -8.14 -22.99
CA ASP A 305 -13.44 -7.78 -24.40
C ASP A 305 -12.70 -8.89 -25.18
N ASP A 306 -12.54 -8.70 -26.49
CA ASP A 306 -11.88 -9.67 -27.38
C ASP A 306 -10.42 -9.98 -26.99
N ASP A 307 -9.79 -9.08 -26.25
CA ASP A 307 -8.43 -9.23 -25.75
C ASP A 307 -8.36 -9.83 -24.32
N GLY A 308 -9.51 -10.14 -23.72
CA GLY A 308 -9.63 -10.67 -22.36
C GLY A 308 -9.57 -9.63 -21.24
N ALA A 309 -9.65 -8.31 -21.52
CA ALA A 309 -9.80 -7.30 -20.46
C ALA A 309 -11.18 -7.36 -19.84
N LEU A 310 -11.21 -7.30 -18.51
CA LEU A 310 -12.43 -7.07 -17.76
C LEU A 310 -12.98 -5.69 -18.12
N CYS A 311 -14.22 -5.68 -18.58
CA CYS A 311 -15.02 -4.49 -18.82
C CYS A 311 -16.15 -4.46 -17.81
N VAL A 312 -16.44 -3.29 -17.26
CA VAL A 312 -17.44 -3.06 -16.22
C VAL A 312 -18.43 -2.03 -16.70
N ARG A 313 -19.71 -2.22 -16.40
CA ARG A 313 -20.73 -1.18 -16.49
C ARG A 313 -21.49 -1.16 -15.17
N SER A 314 -21.50 0.00 -14.52
CA SER A 314 -22.17 0.21 -13.24
C SER A 314 -22.50 1.69 -13.01
N ALA A 315 -23.47 1.94 -12.14
CA ALA A 315 -23.78 3.29 -11.67
C ALA A 315 -22.60 3.98 -10.95
N HIS A 316 -21.61 3.20 -10.48
CA HIS A 316 -20.41 3.72 -9.80
C HIS A 316 -19.51 4.56 -10.74
N LEU A 317 -19.65 4.39 -12.05
CA LEU A 317 -18.85 5.05 -13.08
C LEU A 317 -19.36 6.46 -13.44
N GLY A 318 -20.60 6.82 -13.04
CA GLY A 318 -21.21 8.10 -13.43
C GLY A 318 -21.63 8.15 -14.90
N HIS A 319 -21.63 7.02 -15.61
CA HIS A 319 -22.12 6.88 -16.98
C HIS A 319 -22.52 5.43 -17.27
N ASP A 320 -23.38 5.21 -18.26
CA ASP A 320 -23.87 3.87 -18.64
C ASP A 320 -23.01 3.14 -19.70
N ARG A 321 -21.82 3.66 -20.01
CA ARG A 321 -20.89 3.01 -20.95
C ARG A 321 -20.04 1.95 -20.26
N TRP A 322 -19.64 0.94 -21.03
CA TRP A 322 -18.62 0.00 -20.62
C TRP A 322 -17.28 0.71 -20.37
N HIS A 323 -16.79 0.59 -19.15
CA HIS A 323 -15.45 0.99 -18.75
C HIS A 323 -14.52 -0.22 -18.82
N ARG A 324 -13.50 -0.13 -19.66
CA ARG A 324 -12.49 -1.18 -19.80
C ARG A 324 -11.41 -1.00 -18.73
N THR A 325 -11.20 -2.01 -17.89
CA THR A 325 -10.14 -2.00 -16.88
C THR A 325 -8.82 -2.53 -17.47
N ASP A 326 -7.75 -2.40 -16.70
CA ASP A 326 -6.44 -2.98 -17.03
C ASP A 326 -6.26 -4.39 -16.47
N ASP A 327 -7.34 -5.06 -16.03
CA ASP A 327 -7.30 -6.40 -15.47
C ASP A 327 -7.75 -7.43 -16.50
N ALA A 328 -7.02 -8.55 -16.59
CA ALA A 328 -7.45 -9.69 -17.38
C ALA A 328 -8.28 -10.65 -16.52
N ALA A 329 -9.33 -11.20 -17.10
CA ALA A 329 -10.24 -12.08 -16.39
C ALA A 329 -10.66 -13.27 -17.26
N ARG A 330 -11.06 -14.37 -16.61
CA ARG A 330 -11.71 -15.51 -17.25
C ARG A 330 -13.01 -15.82 -16.53
N PHE A 331 -14.10 -15.89 -17.27
CA PHE A 331 -15.43 -16.16 -16.73
C PHE A 331 -15.71 -17.67 -16.61
N ASP A 332 -16.43 -18.04 -15.56
CA ASP A 332 -17.05 -19.36 -15.44
C ASP A 332 -18.49 -19.35 -15.99
N ALA A 333 -19.11 -20.54 -16.05
CA ALA A 333 -20.48 -20.70 -16.57
C ALA A 333 -21.56 -20.00 -15.70
N HIS A 334 -21.21 -19.54 -14.50
CA HIS A 334 -22.10 -18.85 -13.57
C HIS A 334 -21.92 -17.33 -13.58
N GLY A 335 -21.12 -16.79 -14.50
CA GLY A 335 -20.86 -15.35 -14.60
C GLY A 335 -19.90 -14.81 -13.54
N ARG A 336 -19.24 -15.68 -12.77
CA ARG A 336 -18.13 -15.30 -11.90
C ARG A 336 -16.85 -15.27 -12.71
N PHE A 337 -15.81 -14.62 -12.19
CA PHE A 337 -14.54 -14.52 -12.91
C PHE A 337 -13.32 -14.75 -12.03
N GLU A 338 -12.28 -15.33 -12.60
CA GLU A 338 -10.94 -15.37 -12.01
C GLU A 338 -10.07 -14.30 -12.66
N LEU A 339 -9.33 -13.54 -11.85
CA LEU A 339 -8.35 -12.59 -12.37
C LEU A 339 -7.11 -13.36 -12.85
N THR A 340 -6.70 -13.13 -14.10
CA THR A 340 -5.51 -13.73 -14.70
C THR A 340 -4.30 -12.77 -14.70
N GLY A 341 -4.40 -11.68 -13.93
CA GLY A 341 -3.36 -10.66 -13.75
C GLY A 341 -3.72 -9.32 -14.38
N ARG A 342 -2.86 -8.31 -14.18
CA ARG A 342 -3.03 -7.00 -14.84
C ARG A 342 -2.39 -7.01 -16.22
N ARG A 343 -3.13 -6.52 -17.22
CA ARG A 343 -2.68 -6.36 -18.60
C ARG A 343 -1.59 -5.30 -18.75
N ASP A 344 -1.57 -4.29 -17.88
CA ASP A 344 -0.52 -3.25 -17.88
C ASP A 344 0.86 -3.77 -17.44
N ARG A 345 0.94 -4.94 -16.80
CA ARG A 345 2.18 -5.68 -16.49
C ARG A 345 2.40 -6.91 -17.39
N VAL A 346 1.72 -6.97 -18.54
CA VAL A 346 2.01 -7.93 -19.60
C VAL A 346 3.02 -7.32 -20.55
N VAL A 347 4.20 -7.91 -20.57
CA VAL A 347 5.34 -7.40 -21.36
C VAL A 347 5.52 -8.28 -22.58
N LYS A 348 5.88 -7.67 -23.72
CA LYS A 348 6.23 -8.42 -24.93
C LYS A 348 7.72 -8.69 -24.92
N LEU A 349 8.12 -9.96 -24.76
CA LEU A 349 9.51 -10.40 -24.80
C LEU A 349 9.67 -11.38 -25.95
N ASP A 350 10.56 -11.04 -26.90
CA ASP A 350 10.81 -11.85 -28.10
C ASP A 350 9.51 -12.23 -28.87
N GLY A 351 8.58 -11.27 -28.97
CA GLY A 351 7.28 -11.46 -29.64
C GLY A 351 6.21 -12.19 -28.82
N LYS A 352 6.55 -12.69 -27.63
CA LYS A 352 5.62 -13.42 -26.74
C LYS A 352 5.12 -12.53 -25.61
N ARG A 353 3.83 -12.65 -25.27
CA ARG A 353 3.21 -11.94 -24.15
C ARG A 353 3.54 -12.68 -22.85
N VAL A 354 4.14 -11.98 -21.89
CA VAL A 354 4.54 -12.54 -20.59
C VAL A 354 3.86 -11.76 -19.47
N SER A 355 3.06 -12.45 -18.66
CA SER A 355 2.46 -11.89 -17.45
C SER A 355 3.47 -11.89 -16.31
N LEU A 356 3.97 -10.72 -15.90
CA LEU A 356 4.86 -10.61 -14.74
C LEU A 356 4.20 -11.08 -13.42
N PRO A 357 2.91 -10.75 -13.15
CA PRO A 357 2.23 -11.23 -11.95
C PRO A 357 2.07 -12.76 -11.87
N GLU A 358 1.81 -13.42 -12.99
CA GLU A 358 1.71 -14.88 -13.04
C GLU A 358 3.06 -15.54 -12.69
N LEU A 359 4.15 -14.97 -13.22
CA LEU A 359 5.50 -15.40 -12.94
C LEU A 359 5.85 -15.21 -11.47
N GLU A 360 5.49 -14.09 -10.85
CA GLU A 360 5.65 -13.84 -9.41
C GLU A 360 4.93 -14.89 -8.56
N ALA A 361 3.65 -15.13 -8.85
CA ALA A 361 2.82 -16.08 -8.12
C ALA A 361 3.36 -17.52 -8.19
N ARG A 362 4.01 -17.89 -9.30
CA ARG A 362 4.66 -19.20 -9.46
C ARG A 362 5.97 -19.31 -8.68
N ILE A 363 6.76 -18.24 -8.62
CA ILE A 363 8.02 -18.21 -7.88
C ILE A 363 7.76 -18.39 -6.38
N VAL A 364 6.76 -17.70 -5.83
CA VAL A 364 6.42 -17.75 -4.39
C VAL A 364 5.96 -19.15 -3.95
N ARG A 365 5.53 -20.02 -4.88
CA ARG A 365 5.18 -21.41 -4.55
C ARG A 365 6.39 -22.32 -4.34
N HIS A 366 7.60 -21.88 -4.67
CA HIS A 366 8.80 -22.66 -4.43
C HIS A 366 9.27 -22.47 -2.99
N ASP A 367 9.66 -23.55 -2.33
CA ASP A 367 10.10 -23.58 -0.92
C ASP A 367 11.26 -22.64 -0.58
N PHE A 368 11.93 -22.06 -1.57
CA PHE A 368 13.08 -21.17 -1.37
C PHE A 368 12.67 -19.70 -1.24
N VAL A 369 11.42 -19.35 -1.55
CA VAL A 369 11.01 -17.95 -1.72
C VAL A 369 9.81 -17.62 -0.85
N GLU A 370 9.95 -16.61 0.01
CA GLU A 370 8.86 -16.04 0.80
C GLU A 370 8.10 -14.96 0.01
N GLN A 371 8.82 -14.14 -0.77
CA GLN A 371 8.24 -13.04 -1.55
C GLN A 371 8.98 -12.84 -2.87
N ALA A 372 8.28 -12.46 -3.94
CA ALA A 372 8.89 -12.16 -5.24
C ALA A 372 8.19 -10.99 -5.95
N ALA A 373 8.98 -10.18 -6.65
CA ALA A 373 8.51 -9.13 -7.54
C ALA A 373 9.35 -9.09 -8.82
N ALA A 374 8.69 -9.00 -9.97
CA ALA A 374 9.27 -9.05 -11.29
C ALA A 374 9.15 -7.73 -12.03
N THR A 375 10.14 -7.44 -12.86
CA THR A 375 10.19 -6.26 -13.73
C THR A 375 10.87 -6.59 -15.05
N VAL A 376 10.78 -5.67 -16.00
CA VAL A 376 11.59 -5.70 -17.21
C VAL A 376 12.91 -5.01 -16.94
N VAL A 377 14.00 -5.70 -17.27
CA VAL A 377 15.36 -5.17 -17.28
C VAL A 377 15.74 -4.97 -18.73
N GLU A 378 15.94 -3.72 -19.12
CA GLU A 378 16.44 -3.38 -20.44
C GLU A 378 17.89 -3.86 -20.60
N GLY A 379 18.22 -4.36 -21.79
CA GLY A 379 19.55 -4.87 -22.11
C GLY A 379 19.99 -4.39 -23.49
N ALA A 380 21.31 -4.41 -23.75
CA ALA A 380 21.90 -3.85 -24.97
C ALA A 380 21.32 -4.42 -26.29
N SER A 381 20.80 -5.65 -26.28
CA SER A 381 20.23 -6.30 -27.46
C SER A 381 18.72 -6.60 -27.37
N ARG A 382 18.19 -6.87 -26.17
CA ARG A 382 16.76 -7.14 -25.93
C ARG A 382 16.43 -7.05 -24.43
N ALA A 383 15.22 -6.66 -24.11
CA ALA A 383 14.63 -6.68 -22.77
C ALA A 383 14.54 -8.10 -22.17
N ARG A 384 14.63 -8.24 -20.84
CA ARG A 384 14.50 -9.52 -20.11
C ARG A 384 13.71 -9.35 -18.81
N VAL A 385 13.19 -10.45 -18.29
CA VAL A 385 12.63 -10.47 -16.93
C VAL A 385 13.75 -10.46 -15.88
N GLY A 386 13.63 -9.55 -14.93
CA GLY A 386 14.36 -9.54 -13.66
C GLY A 386 13.43 -9.77 -12.49
N VAL A 387 13.90 -10.48 -11.46
CA VAL A 387 13.17 -10.77 -10.22
C VAL A 387 13.96 -10.34 -8.99
N VAL A 388 13.28 -9.62 -8.09
CA VAL A 388 13.70 -9.41 -6.71
C VAL A 388 12.96 -10.42 -5.84
N ALA A 389 13.68 -11.17 -5.02
CA ALA A 389 13.11 -12.20 -4.15
C ALA A 389 13.64 -12.12 -2.72
N VAL A 390 12.76 -12.33 -1.75
CA VAL A 390 13.09 -12.58 -0.35
C VAL A 390 13.04 -14.09 -0.14
N LEU A 391 14.14 -14.65 0.36
CA LEU A 391 14.30 -16.09 0.48
C LEU A 391 13.74 -16.59 1.82
N SER A 392 13.14 -17.77 1.78
CA SER A 392 12.75 -18.55 2.97
C SER A 392 13.96 -19.03 3.77
N GLU A 393 13.75 -19.66 4.92
CA GLU A 393 14.85 -20.30 5.66
C GLU A 393 15.59 -21.34 4.82
N ALA A 394 14.85 -22.22 4.13
CA ALA A 394 15.43 -23.19 3.21
C ALA A 394 16.19 -22.50 2.06
N GLY A 395 15.63 -21.43 1.50
CA GLY A 395 16.30 -20.65 0.45
C GLY A 395 17.56 -19.93 0.95
N ARG A 396 17.54 -19.38 2.17
CA ARG A 396 18.71 -18.75 2.82
C ARG A 396 19.81 -19.78 3.07
N HIS A 397 19.46 -20.98 3.52
CA HIS A 397 20.41 -22.09 3.65
C HIS A 397 21.03 -22.47 2.31
N ALA A 398 20.21 -22.67 1.27
CA ALA A 398 20.70 -22.97 -0.09
C ALA A 398 21.59 -21.85 -0.65
N LEU A 399 21.24 -20.58 -0.41
CA LEU A 399 22.06 -19.45 -0.82
C LEU A 399 23.44 -19.45 -0.14
N ARG A 400 23.53 -19.88 1.12
CA ARG A 400 24.79 -20.00 1.85
C ARG A 400 25.62 -21.19 1.38
N ALA A 401 25.00 -22.35 1.18
CA ALA A 401 25.67 -23.59 0.82
C ALA A 401 26.11 -23.62 -0.66
N ASP A 402 25.20 -23.29 -1.57
CA ASP A 402 25.35 -23.52 -3.01
C ASP A 402 25.53 -22.23 -3.82
N GLY A 403 25.24 -21.08 -3.19
CA GLY A 403 25.42 -19.76 -3.77
C GLY A 403 24.28 -19.30 -4.70
N ARG A 404 24.35 -18.02 -5.08
CA ARG A 404 23.29 -17.32 -5.82
C ARG A 404 22.96 -17.97 -7.17
N VAL A 405 23.97 -18.47 -7.87
CA VAL A 405 23.80 -19.06 -9.21
C VAL A 405 23.00 -20.35 -9.13
N ALA A 406 23.28 -21.22 -8.16
CA ALA A 406 22.55 -22.47 -7.96
C ALA A 406 21.09 -22.21 -7.56
N VAL A 407 20.85 -21.31 -6.61
CA VAL A 407 19.48 -20.93 -6.19
C VAL A 407 18.69 -20.36 -7.38
N ALA A 408 19.27 -19.44 -8.15
CA ALA A 408 18.62 -18.89 -9.33
C ALA A 408 18.33 -19.96 -10.41
N ALA A 409 19.22 -20.95 -10.57
CA ALA A 409 19.02 -22.06 -11.50
C ALA A 409 17.87 -22.97 -11.05
N ALA A 410 17.77 -23.30 -9.76
CA ALA A 410 16.66 -24.09 -9.21
C ALA A 410 15.31 -23.40 -9.44
N LEU A 411 15.21 -22.10 -9.10
CA LEU A 411 13.99 -21.31 -9.34
C LEU A 411 13.63 -21.23 -10.83
N ARG A 412 14.63 -21.02 -11.69
CA ARG A 412 14.43 -20.99 -13.14
C ARG A 412 13.97 -22.35 -13.68
N HIS A 413 14.52 -23.45 -13.17
CA HIS A 413 14.14 -24.81 -13.56
C HIS A 413 12.67 -25.10 -13.22
N ALA A 414 12.25 -24.77 -11.99
CA ALA A 414 10.86 -24.93 -11.57
C ALA A 414 9.87 -24.15 -12.43
N LEU A 415 10.25 -22.95 -12.89
CA LEU A 415 9.42 -22.15 -13.81
C LEU A 415 9.38 -22.70 -15.25
N GLY A 416 10.38 -23.50 -15.66
CA GLY A 416 10.51 -24.04 -17.02
C GLY A 416 9.36 -24.95 -17.43
N ALA A 417 8.63 -25.52 -16.47
CA ALA A 417 7.43 -26.32 -16.75
C ALA A 417 6.20 -25.48 -17.15
N TYR A 418 6.22 -24.17 -16.91
CA TYR A 418 5.06 -23.28 -17.06
C TYR A 418 5.28 -22.16 -18.06
N PHE A 419 6.53 -21.78 -18.30
CA PHE A 419 6.87 -20.61 -19.11
C PHE A 419 7.88 -20.96 -20.19
N ASP A 420 7.69 -20.36 -21.36
CA ASP A 420 8.66 -20.38 -22.44
C ASP A 420 10.04 -19.84 -22.00
N ALA A 421 11.09 -20.32 -22.66
CA ALA A 421 12.48 -19.94 -22.35
C ALA A 421 12.76 -18.42 -22.39
N ALA A 422 11.97 -17.67 -23.17
CA ALA A 422 12.03 -16.20 -23.28
C ALA A 422 11.42 -15.48 -22.06
N ALA A 423 10.41 -16.06 -21.43
CA ALA A 423 9.73 -15.54 -20.24
C ALA A 423 10.49 -15.86 -18.94
N LEU A 424 11.36 -16.88 -18.95
CA LEU A 424 12.11 -17.29 -17.77
C LEU A 424 13.07 -16.17 -17.28
N PRO A 425 13.05 -15.80 -15.99
CA PRO A 425 13.90 -14.75 -15.44
C PRO A 425 15.39 -15.03 -15.65
N ARG A 426 16.12 -13.97 -16.02
CA ARG A 426 17.58 -14.03 -16.22
C ARG A 426 18.35 -13.20 -15.21
N HIS A 427 17.70 -12.24 -14.57
CA HIS A 427 18.30 -11.41 -13.54
C HIS A 427 17.62 -11.70 -12.22
N TRP A 428 18.39 -12.07 -11.22
CA TRP A 428 17.90 -12.34 -9.87
C TRP A 428 18.59 -11.42 -8.87
N ARG A 429 17.80 -10.92 -7.92
CA ARG A 429 18.23 -10.11 -6.79
C ARG A 429 17.65 -10.72 -5.53
N PHE A 430 18.52 -11.17 -4.63
CA PHE A 430 18.08 -11.70 -3.34
C PHE A 430 18.22 -10.61 -2.28
N ARG A 431 17.16 -10.40 -1.49
CA ARG A 431 17.09 -9.35 -0.47
C ARG A 431 16.65 -9.93 0.85
N ARG A 432 16.99 -9.24 1.95
CA ARG A 432 16.48 -9.59 3.29
C ARG A 432 15.03 -9.12 3.48
N ALA A 433 14.64 -8.04 2.81
CA ALA A 433 13.28 -7.53 2.82
C ALA A 433 12.93 -6.91 1.46
N MET A 434 11.64 -6.92 1.13
CA MET A 434 11.14 -6.27 -0.06
C MET A 434 11.06 -4.74 0.16
N PRO A 435 11.38 -3.90 -0.84
CA PRO A 435 11.43 -2.44 -0.67
C PRO A 435 10.03 -1.81 -0.70
N PHE A 436 9.22 -2.09 0.32
CA PHE A 436 7.94 -1.43 0.54
C PHE A 436 8.12 0.04 0.92
N ASP A 437 7.20 0.90 0.51
CA ASP A 437 7.11 2.26 1.00
C ASP A 437 6.47 2.31 2.40
N ALA A 438 6.43 3.50 3.02
CA ALA A 438 5.82 3.71 4.34
C ALA A 438 4.33 3.39 4.40
N ARG A 439 3.66 3.22 3.24
CA ARG A 439 2.24 2.85 3.10
C ARG A 439 2.06 1.35 2.82
N GLY A 440 3.14 0.56 2.86
CA GLY A 440 3.12 -0.88 2.61
C GLY A 440 2.90 -1.27 1.15
N LYS A 441 3.04 -0.33 0.20
CA LYS A 441 2.98 -0.60 -1.24
C LYS A 441 4.38 -0.87 -1.77
N LEU A 442 4.50 -1.74 -2.77
CA LEU A 442 5.75 -2.03 -3.46
C LEU A 442 5.83 -1.21 -4.76
N PRO A 443 6.60 -0.10 -4.82
CA PRO A 443 6.64 0.73 -6.02
C PRO A 443 7.39 0.02 -7.15
N ALA A 444 6.85 0.05 -8.38
CA ALA A 444 7.51 -0.55 -9.55
C ALA A 444 8.91 0.06 -9.80
N ALA A 445 9.07 1.36 -9.54
CA ALA A 445 10.35 2.05 -9.62
C ALA A 445 11.39 1.49 -8.64
N ALA A 446 10.99 1.07 -7.43
CA ALA A 446 11.90 0.48 -6.45
C ALA A 446 12.41 -0.90 -6.92
N ILE A 447 11.55 -1.69 -7.58
CA ILE A 447 11.94 -2.98 -8.17
C ILE A 447 12.84 -2.78 -9.37
N ALA A 448 12.55 -1.82 -10.25
CA ALA A 448 13.42 -1.48 -11.38
C ALA A 448 14.80 -1.00 -10.91
N ALA A 449 14.84 -0.12 -9.90
CA ALA A 449 16.08 0.41 -9.34
C ALA A 449 16.99 -0.68 -8.74
N ALA A 450 16.44 -1.81 -8.30
CA ALA A 450 17.24 -2.94 -7.80
C ALA A 450 18.16 -3.59 -8.86
N PHE A 451 17.92 -3.31 -10.14
CA PHE A 451 18.74 -3.78 -11.27
C PHE A 451 19.69 -2.73 -11.82
N ALA A 452 19.59 -1.48 -11.36
CA ALA A 452 20.54 -0.43 -11.68
C ALA A 452 21.68 -0.38 -10.64
N PRO A 453 22.83 0.25 -10.98
CA PRO A 453 23.79 0.65 -9.98
C PRO A 453 23.12 1.52 -8.92
N THR A 454 23.47 1.29 -7.65
CA THR A 454 23.01 2.14 -6.56
C THR A 454 23.65 3.53 -6.70
N PRO A 455 23.12 4.56 -5.99
CA PRO A 455 23.76 5.89 -5.97
C PRO A 455 25.23 5.84 -5.54
N GLU A 456 25.63 4.82 -4.78
CA GLU A 456 27.00 4.58 -4.34
C GLU A 456 27.91 3.95 -5.42
N GLY A 457 27.36 3.53 -6.56
CA GLY A 457 28.13 3.08 -7.72
C GLY A 457 28.35 1.57 -7.85
N PHE A 458 27.62 0.73 -7.09
CA PHE A 458 27.66 -0.74 -7.23
C PHE A 458 26.29 -1.33 -7.51
N GLU A 459 26.22 -2.52 -8.12
CA GLU A 459 24.97 -3.29 -8.23
C GLU A 459 24.87 -4.31 -7.09
N LEU A 460 23.88 -4.20 -6.20
CA LEU A 460 23.66 -5.18 -5.14
C LEU A 460 22.95 -6.43 -5.70
N LEU A 461 23.63 -7.57 -5.76
CA LEU A 461 23.09 -8.83 -6.31
C LEU A 461 22.37 -9.68 -5.25
N ALA A 462 22.97 -9.82 -4.08
CA ALA A 462 22.40 -10.57 -2.97
C ALA A 462 22.82 -9.95 -1.63
N GLU A 463 21.97 -10.08 -0.62
CA GLU A 463 22.31 -9.76 0.76
C GLU A 463 21.72 -10.82 1.69
N ARG A 464 22.44 -11.10 2.78
CA ARG A 464 22.00 -12.01 3.85
C ARG A 464 22.67 -11.63 5.16
N HIS A 465 22.11 -12.13 6.25
CA HIS A 465 22.64 -11.99 7.60
C HIS A 465 22.72 -13.38 8.25
N ASP A 466 23.80 -13.63 8.99
CA ASP A 466 24.01 -14.80 9.84
C ASP A 466 24.90 -14.42 11.03
N ASP A 467 25.27 -15.40 11.84
CA ASP A 467 26.03 -15.20 13.07
C ASP A 467 27.43 -14.60 12.83
N ASP A 468 27.99 -14.75 11.62
CA ASP A 468 29.29 -14.20 11.23
C ASP A 468 29.22 -12.75 10.72
N GLY A 469 27.99 -12.20 10.63
CA GLY A 469 27.68 -10.82 10.28
C GLY A 469 26.87 -10.68 8.99
N TRP A 470 26.99 -9.51 8.36
CA TRP A 470 26.28 -9.19 7.13
C TRP A 470 27.11 -9.52 5.90
N HIS A 471 26.46 -10.12 4.92
CA HIS A 471 27.10 -10.55 3.68
C HIS A 471 26.38 -9.96 2.48
N TYR A 472 27.16 -9.35 1.59
CA TYR A 472 26.67 -8.75 0.36
C TYR A 472 27.41 -9.33 -0.83
N GLU A 473 26.69 -9.57 -1.93
CA GLU A 473 27.28 -9.86 -3.23
C GLU A 473 27.06 -8.64 -4.13
N LEU A 474 28.14 -8.00 -4.55
CA LEU A 474 28.13 -6.74 -5.30
C LEU A 474 28.72 -6.98 -6.69
N ARG A 475 28.14 -6.39 -7.73
CA ARG A 475 28.80 -6.28 -9.04
C ARG A 475 29.33 -4.87 -9.23
N VAL A 476 30.57 -4.79 -9.69
CA VAL A 476 31.24 -3.55 -10.09
C VAL A 476 30.79 -3.20 -11.51
N PRO A 477 30.01 -2.13 -11.73
CA PRO A 477 29.57 -1.74 -13.07
C PRO A 477 30.77 -1.43 -13.94
N ALA A 478 30.84 -1.99 -15.15
CA ALA A 478 31.98 -1.74 -16.03
C ALA A 478 32.07 -0.28 -16.53
N THR A 479 30.96 0.45 -16.43
CA THR A 479 30.80 1.85 -16.83
C THR A 479 31.10 2.84 -15.70
N LEU A 480 31.68 2.38 -14.60
CA LEU A 480 31.96 3.25 -13.45
C LEU A 480 33.05 4.28 -13.83
N ALA A 481 32.75 5.56 -13.68
CA ALA A 481 33.66 6.67 -14.02
C ALA A 481 35.03 6.59 -13.32
N HIS A 482 35.11 5.90 -12.18
CA HIS A 482 36.37 5.67 -11.45
C HIS A 482 37.40 4.85 -12.22
N PHE A 483 37.03 4.19 -13.32
CA PHE A 483 37.98 3.51 -14.21
C PHE A 483 38.68 4.47 -15.18
N ASP A 484 38.14 5.67 -15.39
CA ASP A 484 38.73 6.66 -16.28
C ASP A 484 39.91 7.34 -15.57
N GLY A 485 41.08 7.31 -16.19
CA GLY A 485 42.27 8.06 -15.77
C GLY A 485 43.02 7.56 -14.53
N HIS A 486 42.50 6.60 -13.76
CA HIS A 486 43.14 6.15 -12.50
C HIS A 486 44.33 5.20 -12.71
N PHE A 487 44.28 4.32 -13.72
CA PHE A 487 45.35 3.35 -14.03
C PHE A 487 45.45 3.18 -15.55
N PRO A 488 46.33 3.95 -16.23
CA PRO A 488 46.47 3.88 -17.69
C PRO A 488 46.76 2.45 -18.17
N GLY A 489 45.91 1.93 -19.06
CA GLY A 489 46.05 0.58 -19.65
C GLY A 489 45.59 -0.59 -18.75
N MET A 490 45.18 -0.35 -17.51
CA MET A 490 44.70 -1.39 -16.60
C MET A 490 43.57 -0.88 -15.70
N PRO A 491 42.30 -0.85 -16.16
CA PRO A 491 41.20 -0.33 -15.36
C PRO A 491 41.00 -1.19 -14.09
N ILE A 492 41.16 -0.57 -12.92
CA ILE A 492 41.01 -1.19 -11.60
C ILE A 492 40.18 -0.27 -10.70
N LEU A 493 39.30 -0.86 -9.89
CA LEU A 493 38.46 -0.14 -8.94
C LEU A 493 39.36 0.43 -7.82
N PRO A 494 39.44 1.76 -7.63
CA PRO A 494 40.32 2.34 -6.64
C PRO A 494 40.02 1.83 -5.22
N GLY A 495 41.07 1.62 -4.43
CA GLY A 495 40.94 1.12 -3.07
C GLY A 495 40.06 1.99 -2.17
N VAL A 496 40.11 3.31 -2.35
CA VAL A 496 39.26 4.28 -1.65
C VAL A 496 37.78 4.09 -1.93
N VAL A 497 37.40 3.67 -3.14
CA VAL A 497 36.01 3.38 -3.50
C VAL A 497 35.53 2.11 -2.78
N GLN A 498 36.39 1.08 -2.70
CA GLN A 498 36.07 -0.15 -1.97
C GLN A 498 35.85 0.12 -0.47
N ILE A 499 36.67 0.98 0.13
CA ILE A 499 36.51 1.43 1.51
C ILE A 499 35.19 2.18 1.70
N ASP A 500 34.90 3.16 0.84
CA ASP A 500 33.66 3.94 0.90
C ASP A 500 32.43 3.03 0.84
N TRP A 501 32.42 2.03 -0.06
CA TRP A 501 31.35 1.03 -0.13
C TRP A 501 31.21 0.23 1.16
N ALA A 502 32.31 -0.23 1.75
CA ALA A 502 32.29 -0.97 3.02
C ALA A 502 31.73 -0.11 4.17
N VAL A 503 32.15 1.15 4.28
CA VAL A 503 31.66 2.09 5.30
C VAL A 503 30.17 2.35 5.13
N ARG A 504 29.70 2.60 3.90
CA ARG A 504 28.28 2.87 3.64
C ARG A 504 27.38 1.68 3.93
N LEU A 505 27.80 0.48 3.54
CA LEU A 505 27.05 -0.73 3.84
C LEU A 505 27.07 -1.03 5.34
N ALA A 506 28.20 -0.83 6.02
CA ALA A 506 28.28 -0.96 7.47
C ALA A 506 27.34 0.01 8.20
N ARG A 507 27.21 1.25 7.71
CA ARG A 507 26.30 2.26 8.26
C ARG A 507 24.82 1.90 8.17
N ARG A 508 24.43 1.07 7.20
CA ARG A 508 23.04 0.60 7.08
C ARG A 508 22.66 -0.31 8.25
N GLU A 509 23.63 -1.01 8.81
CA GLU A 509 23.40 -2.03 9.83
C GLU A 509 23.80 -1.56 11.23
N VAL A 510 24.85 -0.74 11.33
CA VAL A 510 25.41 -0.27 12.60
C VAL A 510 25.05 1.20 12.82
N ALA A 511 23.96 1.46 13.54
CA ALA A 511 23.46 2.82 13.79
C ALA A 511 24.47 3.74 14.52
N ALA A 512 25.38 3.15 15.31
CA ALA A 512 26.45 3.86 16.03
C ALA A 512 27.57 4.36 15.11
N LEU A 513 27.70 3.85 13.89
CA LEU A 513 28.75 4.20 12.91
C LEU A 513 28.47 5.55 12.23
N ARG A 514 28.31 6.63 13.00
CA ARG A 514 28.06 7.97 12.44
C ARG A 514 29.33 8.58 11.86
N THR A 515 30.44 8.52 12.61
CA THR A 515 31.73 9.12 12.22
C THR A 515 32.82 8.05 12.21
N VAL A 516 33.52 7.92 11.08
CA VAL A 516 34.71 7.07 10.97
C VAL A 516 35.89 7.83 11.58
N ARG A 517 36.51 7.26 12.61
CA ARG A 517 37.69 7.86 13.28
C ARG A 517 38.98 7.45 12.58
N SER A 518 39.12 6.16 12.31
CA SER A 518 40.27 5.60 11.59
C SER A 518 39.87 4.35 10.82
N ILE A 519 40.72 3.97 9.88
CA ILE A 519 40.64 2.68 9.20
C ILE A 519 41.96 1.97 9.47
N ASP A 520 41.88 0.94 10.29
CA ASP A 520 43.04 0.19 10.77
C ASP A 520 43.19 -1.11 9.97
N HIS A 521 44.42 -1.64 9.94
CA HIS A 521 44.75 -2.92 9.29
C HIS A 521 44.31 -3.04 7.83
N LEU A 522 44.24 -1.92 7.11
CA LEU A 522 43.84 -1.87 5.70
C LEU A 522 44.86 -2.61 4.81
N LYS A 523 44.37 -3.54 3.97
CA LYS A 523 45.19 -4.32 3.05
C LYS A 523 44.52 -4.37 1.68
N PHE A 524 45.29 -4.11 0.62
CA PHE A 524 44.91 -4.33 -0.78
C PHE A 524 45.74 -5.49 -1.35
N LYS A 525 45.11 -6.64 -1.56
CA LYS A 525 45.77 -7.91 -1.92
C LYS A 525 45.55 -8.33 -3.37
N ALA A 526 44.50 -7.81 -4.01
CA ALA A 526 44.21 -8.13 -5.41
C ALA A 526 43.46 -6.97 -6.10
N PRO A 527 43.75 -6.72 -7.39
CA PRO A 527 43.01 -5.73 -8.17
C PRO A 527 41.59 -6.21 -8.46
N VAL A 528 40.66 -5.27 -8.47
CA VAL A 528 39.24 -5.48 -8.80
C VAL A 528 38.96 -4.87 -10.18
N PRO A 529 38.79 -5.67 -11.24
CA PRO A 529 38.52 -5.17 -12.58
C PRO A 529 37.05 -4.76 -12.78
N PRO A 530 36.74 -4.01 -13.86
CA PRO A 530 35.38 -3.77 -14.35
C PRO A 530 34.57 -5.07 -14.46
N GLY A 531 33.29 -5.03 -14.06
CA GLY A 531 32.38 -6.19 -14.14
C GLY A 531 32.60 -7.25 -13.06
N ALA A 532 33.60 -7.11 -12.19
CA ALA A 532 33.87 -8.08 -11.13
C ALA A 532 32.67 -8.23 -10.17
N VAL A 533 32.44 -9.46 -9.72
CA VAL A 533 31.50 -9.76 -8.65
C VAL A 533 32.28 -9.99 -7.36
N LEU A 534 31.95 -9.24 -6.32
CA LEU A 534 32.61 -9.23 -5.02
C LEU A 534 31.67 -9.76 -3.95
N ALA A 535 32.19 -10.65 -3.11
CA ALA A 535 31.58 -10.99 -1.83
C ALA A 535 32.17 -10.08 -0.75
N LEU A 536 31.33 -9.28 -0.10
CA LEU A 536 31.68 -8.44 1.03
C LEU A 536 31.12 -9.05 2.31
N ARG A 537 31.97 -9.25 3.31
CA ARG A 537 31.57 -9.55 4.68
C ARG A 537 31.80 -8.35 5.58
N ILE A 538 30.82 -8.04 6.42
CA ILE A 538 30.86 -6.99 7.44
C ILE A 538 30.55 -7.64 8.79
N ALA A 539 31.46 -7.49 9.76
CA ALA A 539 31.28 -8.00 11.12
C ALA A 539 31.49 -6.87 12.12
N HIS A 540 30.52 -6.68 13.01
CA HIS A 540 30.50 -5.59 14.00
C HIS A 540 30.93 -6.10 15.37
N ASP A 541 31.90 -5.42 15.98
CA ASP A 541 32.37 -5.63 17.34
C ASP A 541 32.02 -4.37 18.15
N GLU A 542 30.84 -4.38 18.77
CA GLU A 542 30.29 -3.23 19.49
C GLU A 542 31.17 -2.82 20.67
N ALA A 543 31.68 -3.79 21.43
CA ALA A 543 32.53 -3.56 22.59
C ALA A 543 33.82 -2.80 22.25
N ARG A 544 34.35 -3.00 21.04
CA ARG A 544 35.53 -2.31 20.53
C ARG A 544 35.22 -1.09 19.67
N GLY A 545 33.94 -0.77 19.45
CA GLY A 545 33.54 0.32 18.57
C GLY A 545 34.10 0.18 17.16
N CYS A 546 34.13 -1.04 16.60
CA CYS A 546 34.71 -1.25 15.27
C CYS A 546 33.92 -2.23 14.39
N VAL A 547 34.10 -2.08 13.08
CA VAL A 547 33.51 -2.92 12.04
C VAL A 547 34.61 -3.48 11.14
N LYS A 548 34.74 -4.80 11.09
CA LYS A 548 35.67 -5.49 10.19
C LYS A 548 34.99 -5.71 8.84
N PHE A 549 35.69 -5.40 7.75
CA PHE A 549 35.22 -5.68 6.40
C PHE A 549 36.24 -6.47 5.58
N ALA A 550 35.74 -7.33 4.69
CA ALA A 550 36.57 -8.05 3.72
C ALA A 550 35.83 -8.27 2.41
N PHE A 551 36.41 -7.80 1.31
CA PHE A 551 36.02 -8.07 -0.06
C PHE A 551 36.79 -9.27 -0.62
N ARG A 552 36.07 -10.20 -1.24
CA ARG A 552 36.62 -11.36 -1.94
C ARG A 552 36.06 -11.45 -3.36
N ARG A 553 36.86 -11.96 -4.28
CA ARG A 553 36.44 -12.32 -5.65
C ARG A 553 36.74 -13.81 -5.83
N GLY A 554 35.70 -14.64 -5.79
CA GLY A 554 35.87 -16.08 -5.63
C GLY A 554 36.65 -16.38 -4.34
N GLU A 555 37.69 -17.19 -4.43
CA GLU A 555 38.53 -17.56 -3.29
C GLU A 555 39.60 -16.52 -2.93
N ARG A 556 39.78 -15.47 -3.75
CA ARG A 556 40.83 -14.49 -3.54
C ARG A 556 40.31 -13.28 -2.78
N GLU A 557 40.96 -12.97 -1.65
CA GLU A 557 40.72 -11.72 -0.94
C GLU A 557 41.31 -10.54 -1.71
N CYS A 558 40.51 -9.50 -1.90
CA CYS A 558 40.85 -8.31 -2.65
C CYS A 558 41.25 -7.18 -1.72
N THR A 559 40.39 -6.85 -0.76
CA THR A 559 40.59 -5.74 0.19
C THR A 559 40.01 -6.11 1.55
N SER A 560 40.70 -5.77 2.63
CA SER A 560 40.19 -5.96 3.99
C SER A 560 40.63 -4.83 4.90
N GLY A 561 39.87 -4.55 5.96
CA GLY A 561 40.26 -3.59 6.99
C GLY A 561 39.30 -3.55 8.16
N THR A 562 39.59 -2.68 9.12
CA THR A 562 38.77 -2.43 10.31
C THR A 562 38.41 -0.96 10.36
N ILE A 563 37.13 -0.64 10.30
CA ILE A 563 36.59 0.71 10.46
C ILE A 563 36.40 0.94 11.96
N VAL A 564 37.12 1.91 12.54
CA VAL A 564 36.96 2.29 13.95
C VAL A 564 36.08 3.53 14.03
N TYR A 565 35.08 3.50 14.90
CA TYR A 565 34.13 4.58 15.10
C TYR A 565 34.04 4.96 16.58
N GLY A 566 33.69 6.21 16.85
CA GLY A 566 33.51 6.72 18.22
C GLY A 566 32.07 7.14 18.47
N ALA A 567 31.67 7.18 19.75
CA ALA A 567 30.50 7.97 20.13
C ALA A 567 30.77 9.44 19.78
N SER A 568 29.81 10.15 19.18
CA SER A 568 29.91 11.61 19.05
C SER A 568 30.16 12.18 20.44
N ALA A 569 31.20 13.02 20.55
CA ALA A 569 31.45 13.83 21.73
C ALA A 569 30.26 14.78 21.99
#